data_AF-A0AAV0M3R8-F1
#
_entry.id   AF-A0AAV0M3R8-F1
#
_cell.length_a   1.000
_cell.length_b   1.000
_cell.length_c   1.000
_cell.angle_alpha   90.00
_cell.angle_beta   90.00
_cell.angle_gamma   90.00
#
_symmetry.space_group_name_H-M   'P 1'
#
loop_
_entity.id
_entity.type
_entity.pdbx_description
1 polymer ?
#
loop_
_entity_poly.entity_id
_entity_poly.type
_entity_poly.pdbx_seq_one_letter_code
_entity_poly.pdbx_strand_id
1 'polypeptide(L)'
;MEFVYGLLCSPSFSLFLITYHSQALTTIDPIRAREDPVIVKNLPHYRAKKALEAEVMKLDPPPRPEKWGELDLPLNSSSWTEEDLKKPEKFYEMTVLLNAQREMADKMLDAQWEAKWRQEKVEEEAKEMVDFLKSASHSYVSGVIIEPMT
;
A
#
# COMPACT_ATOMS: atom_id res chain seq x y z
N MET A 1 -19.74 46.17 -0.62
CA MET A 1 -19.02 44.98 -0.12
C MET A 1 -19.76 43.68 -0.52
N GLU A 2 -20.26 43.57 -1.76
CA GLU A 2 -21.09 42.42 -2.21
C GLU A 2 -20.46 41.68 -3.41
N PHE A 3 -19.48 42.29 -4.09
CA PHE A 3 -18.96 41.76 -5.36
C PHE A 3 -17.93 40.63 -5.23
N VAL A 4 -17.42 40.35 -4.03
CA VAL A 4 -16.42 39.27 -3.83
C VAL A 4 -17.09 37.92 -3.53
N TYR A 5 -18.27 37.92 -2.92
CA TYR A 5 -18.99 36.68 -2.58
C TYR A 5 -19.71 36.04 -3.77
N GLY A 6 -20.04 36.81 -4.82
CA GLY A 6 -20.70 36.28 -6.02
C GLY A 6 -19.79 35.46 -6.95
N LEU A 7 -18.47 35.67 -6.88
CA LEU A 7 -17.49 34.95 -7.72
C LEU A 7 -17.10 33.58 -7.16
N LEU A 8 -17.18 33.39 -5.84
CA LEU A 8 -16.95 32.10 -5.18
C LEU A 8 -18.10 31.10 -5.41
N CYS A 9 -19.29 31.58 -5.77
CA CYS A 9 -20.48 30.75 -5.96
C CYS A 9 -20.80 30.48 -7.45
N SER A 10 -19.89 30.81 -8.36
CA SER A 10 -20.03 30.48 -9.77
C SER A 10 -19.56 29.03 -10.01
N PRO A 11 -20.37 28.16 -10.65
CA PRO A 11 -19.99 26.77 -10.90
C PRO A 11 -18.68 26.66 -11.70
N SER A 12 -18.38 27.66 -12.53
CA SER A 12 -17.13 27.77 -13.28
C SER A 12 -15.89 27.98 -12.40
N PHE A 13 -16.02 28.75 -11.30
CA PHE A 13 -14.92 29.00 -10.35
C PHE A 13 -14.70 27.78 -9.44
N SER A 14 -15.79 27.11 -9.04
CA SER A 14 -15.72 25.85 -8.28
C SER A 14 -15.05 24.72 -9.07
N LEU A 15 -15.38 24.59 -10.37
CA LEU A 15 -14.74 23.61 -11.25
C LEU A 15 -13.25 23.92 -11.45
N PHE A 16 -12.87 25.20 -11.54
CA PHE A 16 -11.48 25.62 -11.68
C PHE A 16 -10.64 25.33 -10.44
N LEU A 17 -11.20 25.51 -9.24
CA LEU A 17 -10.53 25.16 -7.99
C LEU A 17 -10.33 23.65 -7.83
N ILE A 18 -11.33 22.85 -8.22
CA ILE A 18 -11.23 21.38 -8.16
C ILE A 18 -10.14 20.88 -9.12
N THR A 19 -10.11 21.35 -10.37
CA THR A 19 -9.08 20.92 -11.34
C THR A 19 -7.68 21.36 -10.93
N TYR A 20 -7.53 22.58 -10.42
CA TYR A 20 -6.25 23.08 -9.92
C TYR A 20 -5.75 22.27 -8.70
N HIS A 21 -6.65 21.93 -7.78
CA HIS A 21 -6.32 21.10 -6.61
C HIS A 21 -5.88 19.69 -7.03
N SER A 22 -6.60 19.05 -7.96
CA SER A 22 -6.25 17.72 -8.45
C SER A 22 -4.88 17.69 -9.13
N GLN A 23 -4.59 18.69 -9.96
CA GLN A 23 -3.29 18.84 -10.63
C GLN A 23 -2.15 19.08 -9.63
N ALA A 24 -2.38 19.92 -8.62
CA ALA A 24 -1.40 20.17 -7.55
C ALA A 24 -1.08 18.89 -6.76
N LEU A 25 -2.10 18.12 -6.37
CA LEU A 25 -1.90 16.84 -5.66
C LEU A 25 -1.08 15.84 -6.48
N THR A 26 -1.37 15.69 -7.78
CA THR A 26 -0.59 14.77 -8.63
C THR A 26 0.89 15.13 -8.74
N THR A 27 1.23 16.41 -8.57
CA THR A 27 2.60 16.91 -8.68
C THR A 27 3.34 16.87 -7.33
N ILE A 28 2.64 17.13 -6.23
CA ILE A 28 3.23 17.20 -4.89
C ILE A 28 3.33 15.81 -4.25
N ASP A 29 2.26 15.01 -4.35
CA ASP A 29 2.19 13.67 -3.78
C ASP A 29 1.41 12.72 -4.71
N PRO A 30 2.13 12.08 -5.66
CA PRO A 30 1.50 11.19 -6.64
C PRO A 30 0.92 9.92 -6.00
N ILE A 31 1.38 9.53 -4.80
CA ILE A 31 0.85 8.36 -4.10
C ILE A 31 -0.53 8.69 -3.55
N ARG A 32 -0.64 9.80 -2.82
CA ARG A 32 -1.94 10.28 -2.31
C ARG A 32 -2.92 10.57 -3.43
N ALA A 33 -2.46 11.13 -4.55
CA ALA A 33 -3.32 11.40 -5.71
C ALA A 33 -3.89 10.12 -6.36
N ARG A 34 -3.17 8.99 -6.27
CA ARG A 34 -3.66 7.69 -6.75
C ARG A 34 -4.68 7.04 -5.82
N GLU A 35 -4.68 7.45 -4.56
CA GLU A 35 -5.60 6.93 -3.55
C GLU A 35 -6.83 7.82 -3.35
N ASP A 36 -6.85 9.02 -3.94
CA ASP A 36 -7.98 9.94 -3.81
C ASP A 36 -9.13 9.55 -4.78
N PRO A 37 -10.32 9.16 -4.29
CA PRO A 37 -11.43 8.77 -5.15
C PRO A 37 -11.91 9.88 -6.09
N VAL A 38 -11.62 11.15 -5.79
CA VAL A 38 -11.95 12.30 -6.66
C VAL A 38 -11.03 12.37 -7.87
N ILE A 39 -9.79 11.89 -7.73
CA ILE A 39 -8.74 11.93 -8.77
C ILE A 39 -8.68 10.62 -9.56
N VAL A 40 -9.11 9.52 -8.95
CA VAL A 40 -9.10 8.20 -9.57
C VAL A 40 -10.10 8.13 -10.73
N LYS A 41 -9.60 7.80 -11.92
CA LYS A 41 -10.39 7.69 -13.16
C LYS A 41 -11.52 6.65 -13.11
N ASN A 42 -11.46 5.68 -12.20
CA ASN A 42 -12.46 4.62 -12.07
C ASN A 42 -12.86 4.40 -10.59
N LEU A 43 -13.88 5.14 -10.15
CA LEU A 43 -14.45 5.09 -8.80
C LEU A 43 -14.98 3.69 -8.41
N PRO A 44 -15.75 2.97 -9.25
CA PRO A 44 -16.19 1.61 -8.93
C PRO A 44 -15.04 0.65 -8.65
N HIS A 45 -14.00 0.68 -9.48
CA HIS A 45 -12.80 -0.14 -9.29
C HIS A 45 -12.08 0.20 -7.98
N TYR A 46 -11.93 1.48 -7.67
CA TYR A 46 -11.33 1.93 -6.42
C TYR A 46 -12.10 1.42 -5.19
N ARG A 47 -13.44 1.52 -5.22
CA ARG A 47 -14.29 1.04 -4.13
C ARG A 47 -14.19 -0.47 -3.95
N ALA A 48 -14.22 -1.23 -5.04
CA ALA A 48 -14.06 -2.68 -5.00
C ALA A 48 -12.69 -3.08 -4.43
N LYS A 49 -11.60 -2.43 -4.87
CA LYS A 49 -10.25 -2.65 -4.32
C LYS A 49 -10.20 -2.35 -2.82
N LYS A 50 -10.78 -1.24 -2.38
CA LYS A 50 -10.82 -0.87 -0.95
C LYS A 50 -11.66 -1.83 -0.11
N ALA A 51 -12.76 -2.35 -0.65
CA ALA A 51 -13.55 -3.37 0.00
C ALA A 51 -12.74 -4.67 0.18
N LEU A 52 -12.00 -5.07 -0.86
CA LEU A 52 -11.12 -6.24 -0.83
C LEU A 52 -9.97 -6.07 0.17
N GLU A 53 -9.29 -4.92 0.14
CA GLU A 53 -8.28 -4.56 1.15
C GLU A 53 -8.84 -4.66 2.57
N ALA A 54 -10.08 -4.19 2.82
CA ALA A 54 -10.73 -4.28 4.11
C ALA A 54 -11.10 -5.72 4.53
N GLU A 55 -11.30 -6.61 3.57
CA GLU A 55 -11.56 -8.03 3.82
C GLU A 55 -10.26 -8.77 4.16
N VAL A 56 -9.20 -8.53 3.40
CA VAL A 56 -7.85 -9.06 3.66
C VAL A 56 -7.31 -8.57 5.01
N MET A 57 -7.62 -7.34 5.43
CA MET A 57 -7.23 -6.83 6.76
C MET A 57 -7.88 -7.58 7.93
N LYS A 58 -8.96 -8.33 7.71
CA LYS A 58 -9.58 -9.20 8.73
C LYS A 58 -8.91 -10.56 8.84
N LEU A 59 -8.07 -10.92 7.85
CA LEU A 59 -7.35 -12.19 7.86
C LEU A 59 -6.10 -12.05 8.74
N ASP A 60 -5.86 -13.07 9.56
CA ASP A 60 -4.64 -13.14 10.35
C ASP A 60 -3.44 -13.46 9.44
N PRO A 61 -2.40 -12.61 9.44
CA PRO A 61 -1.22 -12.84 8.62
C PRO A 61 -0.42 -14.05 9.13
N PRO A 62 0.13 -14.87 8.23
CA PRO A 62 0.98 -15.99 8.62
C PRO A 62 2.30 -15.47 9.23
N PRO A 63 2.94 -16.28 10.09
CA PRO A 63 4.25 -15.93 10.64
C PRO A 63 5.28 -15.78 9.53
N ARG A 64 6.23 -14.86 9.74
CA ARG A 64 7.31 -14.58 8.79
C ARG A 64 8.20 -15.83 8.61
N PRO A 65 8.57 -16.20 7.36
CA PRO A 65 9.54 -17.25 7.12
C PRO A 65 10.93 -16.90 7.67
N GLU A 66 11.66 -17.87 8.22
CA GLU A 66 12.97 -17.64 8.87
C GLU A 66 14.02 -16.96 7.97
N LYS A 67 13.97 -17.23 6.66
CA LYS A 67 14.93 -16.70 5.67
C LYS A 67 14.38 -15.49 4.90
N TRP A 68 13.40 -14.79 5.46
CA TRP A 68 12.74 -13.67 4.79
C TRP A 68 13.33 -12.33 5.20
N GLY A 69 13.88 -11.63 4.19
CA GLY A 69 14.47 -10.31 4.33
C GLY A 69 15.81 -10.34 5.04
N GLU A 70 16.78 -9.59 4.52
CA GLU A 70 18.02 -9.28 5.22
C GLU A 70 18.06 -7.77 5.39
N LEU A 71 18.26 -7.32 6.63
CA LEU A 71 18.39 -5.91 6.92
C LEU A 71 19.85 -5.61 7.20
N ASP A 72 20.42 -4.68 6.44
CA ASP A 72 21.75 -4.18 6.72
C ASP A 72 21.69 -3.29 7.97
N LEU A 73 22.46 -3.69 8.98
CA LEU A 73 22.36 -3.21 10.34
C LEU A 73 23.51 -2.23 10.62
N PRO A 74 23.23 -0.97 11.00
CA PRO A 74 24.28 0.06 11.07
C PRO A 74 25.29 -0.17 12.20
N LEU A 75 24.87 -0.78 13.32
CA LEU A 75 25.80 -1.19 14.39
C LEU A 75 26.10 -2.68 14.32
N ASN A 76 27.39 -3.00 14.46
CA ASN A 76 27.93 -4.35 14.56
C ASN A 76 29.00 -4.40 15.66
N SER A 77 29.32 -5.57 16.20
CA SER A 77 30.32 -5.71 17.28
C SER A 77 31.68 -5.09 16.95
N SER A 78 32.03 -4.96 15.67
CA SER A 78 33.26 -4.33 15.19
C SER A 78 33.24 -2.80 15.27
N SER A 79 32.09 -2.18 15.61
CA SER A 79 31.93 -0.73 15.79
C SER A 79 32.51 -0.22 17.11
N TRP A 80 33.00 -1.12 17.98
CA TRP A 80 33.61 -0.80 19.26
C TRP A 80 35.09 -1.22 19.29
N THR A 81 35.93 -0.45 19.98
CA THR A 81 37.35 -0.76 20.15
C THR A 81 37.56 -1.76 21.28
N GLU A 82 38.61 -2.59 21.19
CA GLU A 82 38.93 -3.56 22.25
C GLU A 82 39.22 -2.87 23.60
N GLU A 83 39.75 -1.65 23.57
CA GLU A 83 40.02 -0.84 24.76
C GLU A 83 38.73 -0.37 25.44
N ASP A 84 37.71 0.01 24.68
CA ASP A 84 36.43 0.41 25.24
C ASP A 84 35.65 -0.76 25.82
N LEU A 85 35.77 -1.95 25.22
CA LEU A 85 35.12 -3.18 25.72
C LEU A 85 35.69 -3.67 27.05
N LYS A 86 36.90 -3.25 27.43
CA LYS A 86 37.46 -3.52 28.78
C LYS A 86 36.72 -2.78 29.89
N LYS A 87 35.98 -1.71 29.56
CA LYS A 87 35.19 -0.94 30.54
C LYS A 87 33.81 -1.60 30.67
N PRO A 88 33.39 -2.02 31.88
CA PRO A 88 32.13 -2.75 32.06
C PRO A 88 30.90 -1.92 31.62
N GLU A 89 30.93 -0.60 31.81
CA GLU A 89 29.85 0.32 31.39
C GLU A 89 29.67 0.31 29.87
N LYS A 90 30.77 0.41 29.12
CA LYS A 90 30.76 0.44 27.65
C LYS A 90 30.34 -0.90 27.06
N PHE A 91 30.78 -2.00 27.67
CA PHE A 91 30.33 -3.34 27.27
C PHE A 91 28.81 -3.48 27.46
N TYR A 92 28.28 -3.02 28.59
CA TYR A 92 26.84 -3.04 28.84
C TYR A 92 26.07 -2.17 27.82
N GLU A 93 26.53 -0.94 27.56
CA GLU A 93 25.95 -0.05 26.54
C GLU A 93 25.89 -0.73 25.17
N MET A 94 27.00 -1.30 24.69
CA MET A 94 27.04 -2.03 23.41
C MET A 94 25.98 -3.13 23.37
N THR A 95 25.90 -3.94 24.43
CA THR A 95 25.00 -5.09 24.47
C THR A 95 23.54 -4.64 24.40
N VAL A 96 23.19 -3.59 25.14
CA VAL A 96 21.84 -3.00 25.14
C VAL A 96 21.49 -2.44 23.75
N LEU A 97 22.41 -1.69 23.13
CA LEU A 97 22.19 -1.08 21.82
C LEU A 97 22.04 -2.13 20.70
N LEU A 98 22.91 -3.14 20.68
CA LEU A 98 22.82 -4.23 19.71
C LEU A 98 21.52 -5.04 19.86
N ASN A 99 21.11 -5.29 21.10
CA ASN A 99 19.85 -5.99 21.36
C ASN A 99 18.64 -5.15 20.93
N ALA A 100 18.62 -3.86 21.26
CA ALA A 100 17.56 -2.95 20.84
C ALA A 100 17.48 -2.83 19.31
N GLN A 101 18.63 -2.74 18.63
CA GLN A 101 18.67 -2.70 17.17
C GLN A 101 18.13 -3.99 16.55
N ARG A 102 18.49 -5.16 17.10
CA ARG A 102 17.94 -6.45 16.64
C ARG A 102 16.43 -6.51 16.84
N GLU A 103 15.92 -6.11 18.01
CA GLU A 103 14.48 -6.12 18.27
C GLU A 103 13.71 -5.19 17.31
N MET A 104 14.26 -4.00 17.01
CA MET A 104 13.67 -3.10 16.02
C MET A 104 13.72 -3.69 14.61
N ALA A 105 14.84 -4.31 14.24
CA ALA A 105 15.00 -4.95 12.94
C ALA A 105 13.99 -6.09 12.75
N ASP A 106 13.82 -6.94 13.75
CA ASP A 106 12.86 -8.05 13.73
C ASP A 106 11.43 -7.53 13.57
N LYS A 107 11.02 -6.54 14.37
CA LYS A 107 9.69 -5.91 14.24
C LYS A 107 9.48 -5.26 12.87
N MET A 108 10.51 -4.64 12.31
CA MET A 108 10.41 -4.02 10.98
C MET A 108 10.28 -5.09 9.90
N LEU A 109 11.03 -6.19 9.97
CA LEU A 109 10.92 -7.30 9.04
C LEU A 109 9.54 -7.97 9.13
N ASP A 110 9.01 -8.17 10.33
CA ASP A 110 7.66 -8.71 10.51
C ASP A 110 6.59 -7.79 9.89
N ALA A 111 6.70 -6.47 10.11
CA ALA A 111 5.79 -5.49 9.50
C ALA A 111 5.91 -5.45 7.97
N GLN A 112 7.13 -5.55 7.42
CA GLN A 112 7.34 -5.60 5.97
C GLN A 112 6.76 -6.90 5.38
N TRP A 113 6.92 -8.03 6.06
CA TRP A 113 6.35 -9.31 5.64
C TRP A 113 4.82 -9.26 5.61
N GLU A 114 4.22 -8.78 6.69
CA GLU A 114 2.76 -8.63 6.82
C GLU A 114 2.20 -7.73 5.72
N ALA A 115 2.84 -6.59 5.45
CA ALA A 115 2.44 -5.68 4.38
C ALA A 115 2.52 -6.35 3.00
N LYS A 116 3.62 -7.07 2.72
CA LYS A 116 3.80 -7.80 1.47
C LYS A 116 2.75 -8.90 1.31
N TRP A 117 2.51 -9.69 2.35
CA TRP A 117 1.54 -10.77 2.34
C TRP A 117 0.12 -10.25 2.07
N ARG A 118 -0.31 -9.16 2.74
CA ARG A 118 -1.62 -8.56 2.48
C ARG A 118 -1.74 -8.05 1.05
N GLN A 119 -0.68 -7.44 0.53
CA GLN A 119 -0.67 -6.98 -0.86
C GLN A 119 -0.82 -8.14 -1.84
N GLU A 120 -0.06 -9.21 -1.65
CA GLU A 120 -0.14 -10.42 -2.47
C GLU A 120 -1.53 -11.07 -2.40
N LYS A 121 -2.16 -11.08 -1.21
CA LYS A 121 -3.53 -11.60 -1.05
C LYS A 121 -4.58 -10.79 -1.80
N VAL A 122 -4.52 -9.46 -1.72
CA VAL A 122 -5.42 -8.59 -2.50
C VAL A 122 -5.23 -8.81 -4.00
N GLU A 123 -3.99 -9.03 -4.46
CA GLU A 123 -3.70 -9.30 -5.87
C GLU A 123 -4.19 -10.69 -6.32
N GLU A 124 -4.03 -11.71 -5.48
CA GLU A 124 -4.52 -13.07 -5.71
C GLU A 124 -6.05 -13.09 -5.87
N GLU A 125 -6.79 -12.54 -4.90
CA GLU A 125 -8.26 -12.48 -4.94
C GLU A 125 -8.77 -11.64 -6.11
N ALA A 126 -8.08 -10.53 -6.44
CA ALA A 126 -8.42 -9.72 -7.60
C ALA A 126 -8.24 -10.51 -8.91
N LYS A 127 -7.17 -11.30 -9.02
CA LYS A 127 -6.90 -12.14 -10.19
C LYS A 127 -7.94 -13.24 -10.34
N GLU A 128 -8.30 -13.92 -9.25
CA GLU A 128 -9.34 -14.94 -9.25
C GLU A 128 -10.68 -14.37 -9.75
N MET A 129 -11.06 -13.19 -9.25
CA MET A 129 -12.29 -12.52 -9.69
C MET A 129 -12.25 -12.17 -11.19
N VAL A 130 -11.11 -11.70 -11.70
CA VAL A 130 -10.94 -11.40 -13.13
C VAL A 130 -11.05 -12.66 -13.98
N ASP A 131 -10.45 -13.77 -13.55
CA ASP A 131 -10.49 -15.02 -14.30
C ASP A 131 -11.89 -15.66 -14.26
N PHE A 132 -12.61 -15.54 -13.14
CA PHE A 132 -14.03 -15.87 -13.07
C PHE A 132 -14.84 -15.07 -14.10
N LEU A 133 -14.67 -13.74 -14.15
CA LEU A 133 -15.37 -12.89 -15.12
C LEU A 133 -15.03 -13.25 -16.58
N LYS A 134 -13.77 -13.58 -16.89
CA LYS A 134 -13.39 -14.05 -18.23
C LYS A 134 -14.08 -15.35 -18.59
N SER A 135 -14.07 -16.34 -17.70
CA SER A 135 -14.73 -17.63 -17.95
C SER A 135 -16.25 -17.48 -18.12
N ALA A 136 -16.88 -16.63 -17.30
CA ALA A 136 -18.28 -16.27 -17.45
C ALA A 136 -18.54 -15.55 -18.78
N SER A 137 -17.70 -14.60 -19.19
CA SER A 137 -17.85 -13.93 -20.48
C SER A 137 -17.72 -14.91 -21.66
N HIS A 138 -16.84 -15.91 -21.55
CA HIS A 138 -16.65 -16.94 -22.57
C HIS A 138 -17.88 -17.85 -22.68
N SER A 139 -18.55 -18.16 -21.56
CA SER A 139 -19.79 -18.93 -21.58
C SER A 139 -20.97 -18.13 -22.15
N TYR A 140 -21.06 -16.82 -21.91
CA TYR A 140 -22.05 -15.95 -22.56
C TYR A 140 -21.85 -15.86 -24.08
N VAL A 141 -20.60 -15.76 -24.56
CA VAL A 141 -20.31 -15.72 -26.00
C VAL A 141 -20.57 -17.08 -26.66
N SER A 142 -20.26 -18.19 -25.99
CA SER A 142 -20.54 -19.53 -26.50
C SER A 142 -22.03 -19.89 -26.50
N GLY A 143 -22.86 -19.24 -25.68
CA GLY A 143 -24.31 -19.44 -25.64
C GLY A 143 -25.12 -18.70 -26.71
N VAL A 144 -24.49 -17.80 -27.48
CA VAL A 144 -25.18 -16.96 -28.49
C VAL A 144 -25.04 -17.51 -29.92
N ILE A 145 -24.29 -18.60 -30.14
CA ILE A 145 -24.14 -19.23 -31.47
C ILE A 145 -25.00 -20.48 -31.59
N ILE A 146 -26.33 -20.33 -31.63
CA ILE A 146 -27.31 -21.24 -32.27
C ILE A 146 -28.52 -20.34 -32.61
N GLU A 147 -29.03 -20.12 -33.82
CA GLU A 147 -29.12 -20.87 -35.08
C GLU A 147 -29.08 -19.90 -36.29
N PRO A 148 -28.62 -20.32 -37.49
CA PRO A 148 -28.94 -19.61 -38.72
C PRO A 148 -30.43 -19.81 -39.05
N MET A 149 -31.20 -18.72 -39.14
CA MET A 149 -32.58 -18.76 -39.65
C MET A 149 -32.56 -19.23 -41.12
N THR A 150 -33.07 -20.44 -41.36
CA THR A 150 -33.53 -20.92 -42.68
C THR A 150 -34.92 -20.43 -42.99
#